data_AF-A0A1G9NMT1-F1
#
_entry.id   AF-A0A1G9NMT1-F1
#
_cell.length_a   1.000
_cell.length_b   1.000
_cell.length_c   1.000
_cell.angle_alpha   90.00
_cell.angle_beta   90.00
_cell.angle_gamma   90.00
#
_symmetry.space_group_name_H-M   'P 1'
#
loop_
_entity.id
_entity.type
_entity.pdbx_description
1 polymer ?
#
loop_
_entity_poly.entity_id
_entity_poly.type
_entity_poly.pdbx_seq_one_letter_code
_entity_poly.pdbx_strand_id
1 'polypeptide(L)'
;MMGNRNVKQISGFADEMDRVLIPVLSERVISFINGKQHHGQFVFSTHNVLHLDLKTYMKEQIYFVTKVRDSLNSELYSLSDFPEVRYENTKIYEFYMKRILGGTAIE
;
A
#
# COMPACT_ATOMS: atom_id res chain seq x y z
N MET A 1 3.99 33.88 -20.42
CA MET A 1 4.88 33.00 -19.65
C MET A 1 4.34 32.94 -18.23
N MET A 2 3.60 31.88 -17.87
CA MET A 2 2.95 31.76 -16.57
C MET A 2 3.95 31.27 -15.54
N GLY A 3 4.05 31.99 -14.43
CA GLY A 3 5.07 31.81 -13.40
C GLY A 3 5.08 30.42 -12.78
N ASN A 4 6.30 29.95 -12.57
CA ASN A 4 6.63 28.74 -11.84
C ASN A 4 6.20 28.92 -10.37
N ARG A 5 4.94 28.59 -10.05
CA ARG A 5 4.49 28.50 -8.66
C ARG A 5 5.04 27.21 -8.09
N ASN A 6 6.02 27.31 -7.19
CA ASN A 6 6.46 26.19 -6.36
C ASN A 6 5.27 25.64 -5.58
N VAL A 7 4.61 24.61 -6.12
CA VAL A 7 3.54 23.91 -5.42
C VAL A 7 4.21 23.15 -4.28
N LYS A 8 3.91 23.53 -3.04
CA LYS A 8 4.33 22.75 -1.87
C LYS A 8 3.68 21.37 -1.95
N GLN A 9 4.51 20.34 -2.12
CA GLN A 9 4.10 18.95 -1.96
C GLN A 9 4.05 18.63 -0.46
N ILE A 10 2.91 18.16 0.02
CA ILE A 10 2.71 17.79 1.43
C ILE A 10 2.57 16.27 1.48
N SER A 11 3.42 15.60 2.26
CA SER A 11 3.33 14.17 2.50
C SER A 11 2.81 13.90 3.91
N GLY A 12 1.72 13.16 4.01
CA GLY A 12 1.15 12.68 5.27
C GLY A 12 1.51 11.21 5.52
N PHE A 13 1.82 10.89 6.77
CA PHE A 13 2.12 9.52 7.20
C PHE A 13 1.16 9.11 8.31
N ALA A 14 0.60 7.90 8.22
CA ALA A 14 -0.24 7.32 9.24
C ALA A 14 0.18 5.88 9.54
N ASP A 15 0.36 5.54 10.81
CA ASP A 15 0.71 4.18 11.24
C ASP A 15 -0.55 3.47 11.76
N GLU A 16 -0.68 2.18 11.46
CA GLU A 16 -1.80 1.31 11.84
C GLU A 16 -3.17 1.98 11.61
N MET A 17 -3.44 2.43 10.38
CA MET A 17 -4.63 3.23 10.06
C MET A 17 -5.95 2.53 10.46
N ASP A 18 -5.98 1.21 10.42
CA ASP A 18 -7.08 0.34 10.83
C ASP A 18 -7.25 0.20 12.35
N ARG A 19 -6.28 0.60 13.17
CA ARG A 19 -6.44 0.62 14.64
C ARG A 19 -7.30 1.80 15.11
N VAL A 20 -7.26 2.90 14.37
CA VAL A 20 -7.97 4.14 14.70
C VAL A 20 -9.33 4.22 13.99
N LEU A 21 -9.45 3.61 12.81
CA LEU A 21 -10.62 3.69 11.96
C LEU A 21 -11.27 2.31 11.79
N ILE A 22 -12.60 2.25 11.93
CA ILE A 22 -13.40 1.12 11.45
C ILE A 22 -13.04 0.92 9.96
N PRO A 23 -12.82 -0.32 9.45
CA PRO A 23 -12.37 -0.57 8.07
C PRO A 23 -13.10 0.23 6.98
N VAL A 24 -14.39 0.48 7.15
CA VAL A 24 -15.20 1.29 6.21
C VAL A 24 -14.78 2.77 6.18
N LEU A 25 -14.31 3.31 7.31
CA LEU A 25 -13.81 4.68 7.41
C LEU A 25 -12.44 4.83 6.75
N SER A 26 -11.57 3.82 6.81
CA SER A 26 -10.26 3.86 6.15
C SER A 26 -10.43 3.97 4.63
N GLU A 27 -11.33 3.19 4.03
CA GLU A 27 -11.68 3.31 2.61
C GLU A 27 -12.23 4.69 2.23
N ARG A 28 -13.08 5.30 3.09
CA ARG A 28 -13.62 6.64 2.84
C ARG A 28 -12.55 7.72 2.87
N VAL A 29 -11.56 7.62 3.75
CA VAL A 29 -10.42 8.55 3.79
C VAL A 29 -9.63 8.46 2.49
N ILE A 30 -9.32 7.25 2.03
CA ILE A 30 -8.61 7.05 0.76
C ILE A 30 -9.42 7.57 -0.43
N SER A 31 -10.71 7.25 -0.48
CA SER A 31 -11.62 7.75 -1.51
C SER A 31 -11.69 9.29 -1.53
N PHE A 32 -11.73 9.92 -0.35
CA PHE A 32 -11.70 11.37 -0.24
C PHE A 32 -10.40 11.98 -0.78
N ILE A 33 -9.25 11.41 -0.41
CA ILE A 33 -7.93 11.84 -0.88
C ILE A 33 -7.86 11.71 -2.41
N ASN A 34 -8.12 10.52 -2.94
CA ASN A 34 -8.07 10.24 -4.38
C ASN A 34 -9.08 11.06 -5.20
N GLY A 35 -10.19 11.49 -4.59
CA GLY A 35 -11.22 12.32 -5.23
C GLY A 35 -10.91 13.82 -5.28
N LYS A 36 -9.79 14.29 -4.71
CA LYS A 36 -9.39 15.70 -4.69
C LYS A 36 -8.17 15.92 -5.58
N GLN A 37 -8.15 17.03 -6.33
CA GLN A 37 -6.90 17.49 -6.94
C GLN A 37 -5.95 18.01 -5.86
N HIS A 38 -4.89 17.25 -5.61
CA HIS A 38 -3.78 17.67 -4.78
C HIS A 38 -2.47 17.14 -5.36
N HIS A 39 -1.37 17.74 -4.94
CA HIS A 39 -0.02 17.27 -5.26
C HIS A 39 0.63 16.56 -4.06
N GLY A 40 -0.13 16.36 -2.97
CA GLY A 40 0.33 15.68 -1.78
C GLY A 40 0.36 14.16 -1.91
N GLN A 41 1.09 13.51 -1.02
CA GLN A 41 1.19 12.06 -0.91
C GLN A 41 0.64 11.62 0.45
N PHE A 42 -0.03 10.47 0.49
CA PHE A 42 -0.44 9.85 1.75
C PHE A 42 0.11 8.44 1.79
N VAL A 43 0.95 8.16 2.80
CA VAL A 43 1.58 6.87 3.02
C VAL A 43 1.09 6.33 4.35
N PHE A 44 0.63 5.09 4.37
CA PHE A 44 0.14 4.49 5.60
C PHE A 44 0.50 3.01 5.70
N SER A 45 0.63 2.52 6.93
CA SER A 45 0.69 1.10 7.24
C SER A 45 -0.70 0.60 7.63
N THR A 46 -1.01 -0.66 7.31
CA THR A 46 -2.26 -1.29 7.72
C THR A 46 -2.14 -2.81 7.76
N HIS A 47 -2.93 -3.44 8.63
CA HIS A 47 -3.17 -4.88 8.62
C HIS A 47 -4.48 -5.26 7.92
N ASN A 48 -5.26 -4.26 7.47
CA ASN A 48 -6.55 -4.47 6.84
C ASN A 48 -6.37 -4.91 5.37
N VAL A 49 -6.67 -6.18 5.13
CA VAL A 49 -6.61 -6.85 3.83
C VAL A 49 -7.52 -6.25 2.76
N LEU A 50 -8.51 -5.42 3.12
CA LEU A 50 -9.35 -4.71 2.15
C LEU A 50 -8.55 -3.73 1.28
N HIS A 51 -7.37 -3.30 1.75
CA HIS A 51 -6.46 -2.46 0.97
C HIS A 51 -5.59 -3.26 -0.03
N LEU A 52 -5.70 -4.60 -0.06
CA LEU A 52 -4.99 -5.47 -1.01
C LEU A 52 -5.78 -5.66 -2.31
N ASP A 53 -6.09 -4.55 -2.98
CA ASP A 53 -6.87 -4.54 -4.20
C ASP A 53 -6.23 -3.63 -5.28
N LEU A 54 -6.40 -4.02 -6.55
CA LEU A 54 -5.85 -3.26 -7.69
C LEU A 54 -6.88 -2.33 -8.37
N LYS A 55 -8.05 -2.14 -7.76
CA LYS A 55 -9.06 -1.18 -8.23
C LYS A 55 -8.82 0.20 -7.62
N THR A 56 -8.41 0.22 -6.35
CA THR A 56 -8.12 1.44 -5.57
C THR A 56 -6.67 1.86 -5.72
N TYR A 57 -5.74 0.90 -5.81
CA TYR A 57 -4.30 1.14 -5.84
C TYR A 57 -3.66 0.54 -7.09
N MET A 58 -2.59 1.17 -7.58
CA MET A 58 -1.69 0.54 -8.53
C MET A 58 -0.73 -0.41 -7.82
N LYS A 59 -0.19 -1.40 -8.53
CA LYS A 59 0.76 -2.37 -7.95
C LYS A 59 2.01 -1.71 -7.37
N GLU A 60 2.45 -0.59 -7.95
CA GLU A 60 3.59 0.22 -7.50
C GLU A 60 3.32 0.97 -6.19
N GLN A 61 2.07 1.03 -5.74
CA GLN A 61 1.64 1.74 -4.53
C GLN A 61 1.42 0.80 -3.34
N ILE A 62 1.47 -0.52 -3.56
CA ILE A 62 1.31 -1.54 -2.52
C ILE A 62 2.68 -2.09 -2.17
N TYR A 63 3.11 -1.89 -0.93
CA TYR A 63 4.38 -2.40 -0.43
C TYR A 63 4.16 -3.41 0.68
N PHE A 64 5.01 -4.43 0.71
CA PHE A 64 5.06 -5.41 1.77
C PHE A 64 6.39 -5.33 2.49
N VAL A 65 6.34 -5.59 3.80
CA VAL A 65 7.54 -5.76 4.63
C VAL A 65 7.61 -7.22 5.06
N THR A 66 8.72 -7.89 4.77
CA THR A 66 9.00 -9.27 5.19
C THR A 66 10.23 -9.28 6.09
N LYS A 67 10.22 -10.15 7.11
CA LYS A 67 11.42 -10.47 7.89
C LYS A 67 12.18 -11.62 7.25
N VAL A 68 13.46 -11.42 6.97
CA VAL A 68 14.40 -12.47 6.56
C VAL A 68 14.93 -13.15 7.81
N ARG A 69 14.68 -14.45 7.98
CA ARG A 69 15.02 -15.17 9.22
C ARG A 69 16.53 -15.27 9.43
N ASP A 70 17.28 -15.51 8.36
CA ASP A 70 18.71 -15.81 8.47
C ASP A 70 19.55 -14.57 8.79
N SER A 71 19.25 -13.45 8.13
CA SER A 71 19.95 -12.19 8.33
C SER A 71 19.32 -11.31 9.42
N LEU A 72 18.12 -11.66 9.90
CA LEU A 72 17.29 -10.87 10.81
C LEU A 72 16.93 -9.46 10.30
N ASN A 73 17.11 -9.20 9.00
CA ASN A 73 16.77 -7.94 8.38
C ASN A 73 15.29 -7.89 7.95
N SER A 74 14.79 -6.67 7.78
CA SER A 74 13.50 -6.42 7.12
C SER A 74 13.73 -6.02 5.66
N GLU A 75 12.98 -6.63 4.77
CA GLU A 75 12.96 -6.29 3.35
C GLU A 75 11.62 -5.65 3.00
N LEU A 76 11.69 -4.49 2.35
CA LEU A 76 10.55 -3.76 1.80
C LEU A 76 10.57 -3.93 0.28
N TYR A 77 9.47 -4.41 -0.28
CA TYR A 77 9.33 -4.60 -1.73
C TYR A 77 7.93 -4.24 -2.20
N SER A 78 7.82 -3.91 -3.47
CA SER A 78 6.56 -3.51 -4.09
C SER A 78 5.84 -4.72 -4.67
N LEU A 79 4.51 -4.69 -4.71
CA LEU A 79 3.74 -5.69 -5.46
C LEU A 79 4.12 -5.67 -6.96
N SER A 80 4.60 -4.55 -7.48
CA SER A 80 5.07 -4.42 -8.86
C SER A 80 6.26 -5.31 -9.19
N ASP A 81 6.99 -5.80 -8.19
CA ASP A 81 8.20 -6.62 -8.36
C ASP A 81 7.87 -8.06 -8.77
N PHE A 82 6.58 -8.46 -8.73
CA PHE A 82 6.08 -9.77 -9.13
C PHE A 82 5.40 -9.69 -10.51
N PRO A 83 6.09 -10.05 -11.61
CA PRO A 83 5.55 -9.93 -12.97
C PRO A 83 4.32 -10.80 -13.23
N GLU A 84 4.10 -11.86 -12.45
CA GLU A 84 2.93 -12.72 -12.49
C GLU A 84 1.64 -12.03 -11.98
N VAL A 85 1.76 -10.91 -11.27
CA VAL A 85 0.64 -10.14 -10.76
C VAL A 85 0.02 -9.31 -11.90
N ARG A 86 -1.11 -9.79 -12.41
CA ARG A 86 -1.97 -9.11 -13.40
C ARG A 86 -3.17 -8.43 -12.74
N TYR A 87 -3.57 -7.26 -13.24
CA TYR A 87 -4.71 -6.51 -12.71
C TYR A 87 -6.03 -7.30 -12.69
N GLU A 88 -6.22 -8.20 -13.66
CA GLU A 88 -7.51 -8.88 -13.86
C GLU A 88 -7.71 -10.12 -12.96
N ASN A 89 -6.62 -10.85 -12.62
CA ASN A 89 -6.72 -12.22 -12.10
C ASN A 89 -5.83 -12.51 -10.88
N THR A 90 -5.21 -11.49 -10.26
CA THR A 90 -4.28 -11.75 -9.16
C THR A 90 -4.99 -12.03 -7.85
N LYS A 91 -4.61 -13.16 -7.24
CA LYS A 91 -5.04 -13.61 -5.92
C LYS A 91 -4.15 -13.01 -4.81
N ILE A 92 -3.99 -11.67 -4.79
CA ILE A 92 -3.10 -10.96 -3.84
C ILE A 92 -3.47 -11.32 -2.40
N TYR A 93 -4.76 -11.29 -2.10
CA TYR A 93 -5.31 -11.71 -0.82
C TYR A 93 -4.89 -13.14 -0.45
N GLU A 94 -4.98 -14.11 -1.37
CA GLU A 94 -4.57 -15.48 -1.10
C GLU A 94 -3.07 -15.59 -0.83
N PHE A 95 -2.24 -14.85 -1.59
CA PHE A 95 -0.79 -14.84 -1.40
C PHE A 95 -0.39 -14.25 -0.05
N TYR A 96 -1.04 -13.15 0.35
CA TYR A 96 -0.85 -12.57 1.67
C TYR A 96 -1.27 -13.53 2.79
N MET A 97 -2.45 -14.16 2.68
CA MET A 97 -2.93 -15.14 3.67
C MET A 97 -2.05 -16.40 3.74
N LYS A 98 -1.46 -16.82 2.61
CA LYS A 98 -0.46 -17.89 2.54
C LYS A 98 0.94 -17.45 3.00
N ARG A 99 1.12 -16.20 3.44
CA ARG A 99 2.40 -15.62 3.87
C ARG A 99 3.47 -15.56 2.78
N ILE A 100 3.06 -15.64 1.51
CA ILE A 100 3.94 -15.47 0.35
C ILE A 100 4.35 -13.99 0.23
N LEU A 101 3.41 -13.08 0.51
CA LEU A 101 3.62 -11.63 0.54
C LEU A 101 3.55 -11.11 1.98
N GLY A 102 4.53 -10.31 2.41
CA GLY A 102 4.60 -9.71 3.76
C GLY A 102 4.73 -10.70 4.92
N GLY A 103 4.75 -12.01 4.62
CA GLY A 103 4.95 -13.07 5.60
C GLY A 103 6.43 -13.35 5.81
N THR A 104 6.73 -14.10 6.87
CA THR A 104 8.03 -14.74 7.01
C THR A 104 7.97 -16.03 6.20
N ALA A 105 8.66 -16.11 5.05
CA ALA A 105 8.71 -17.33 4.25
C ALA A 105 8.96 -18.54 5.17
N ILE A 106 8.07 -19.52 5.08
CA ILE A 106 8.19 -20.80 5.77
C ILE A 106 8.50 -21.80 4.67
N GLU A 107 9.67 -22.43 4.74
CA GLU A 107 9.98 -23.64 3.96
C GLU A 107 9.04 -24.79 4.35
#